data_AF-A0A7S1MAR2-F1
#
_entry.id   AF-A0A7S1MAR2-F1
#
_cell.length_a   1.000
_cell.length_b   1.000
_cell.length_c   1.000
_cell.angle_alpha   90.00
_cell.angle_beta   90.00
_cell.angle_gamma   90.00
#
_symmetry.space_group_name_H-M   'P 1'
#
loop_
_entity.id
_entity.type
_entity.pdbx_description
1 polymer ?
#
loop_
_entity_poly.entity_id
_entity_poly.type
_entity_poly.pdbx_seq_one_letter_code
_entity_poly.pdbx_strand_id
1 'polypeptide(L)'
;QFTRWSSSRSPMQVVTMLNDLGSRFDVMAMTCGVEKIKTIGDAFWAVSGLPEPVIDHADRIIVFADRITRIVQQRNRANPDWGGDLKLRIGVHSGPLCGGVLGTQQLSYE
;
A
#
# COMPACT_ATOMS: atom_id res chain seq x y z
N GLN A 1 10.59 7.22 9.57
CA GLN A 1 10.93 7.89 8.30
C GLN A 1 11.73 6.91 7.45
N PHE A 2 11.21 6.54 6.26
CA PHE A 2 11.80 5.55 5.37
C PHE A 2 13.24 5.92 4.93
N THR A 3 13.51 7.20 4.64
CA THR A 3 14.82 7.70 4.21
C THR A 3 15.95 7.35 5.19
N ARG A 4 15.70 7.48 6.50
CA ARG A 4 16.70 7.11 7.53
C ARG A 4 16.89 5.59 7.62
N TRP A 5 15.83 4.82 7.35
CA TRP A 5 15.89 3.37 7.37
C TRP A 5 16.64 2.82 6.14
N SER A 6 16.42 3.42 4.96
CA SER A 6 17.06 2.99 3.72
C SER A 6 18.51 3.43 3.60
N SER A 7 18.92 4.55 4.21
CA SER A 7 20.29 5.08 4.12
C SER A 7 21.36 4.19 4.74
N SER A 8 21.00 3.27 5.63
CA SER A 8 21.94 2.35 6.30
C SER A 8 21.89 0.92 5.76
N ARG A 9 21.26 0.70 4.59
CA ARG A 9 21.00 -0.63 4.03
C ARG A 9 21.43 -0.72 2.57
N SER A 10 21.72 -1.92 2.12
CA SER A 10 22.03 -2.12 0.70
C SER A 10 20.77 -1.91 -0.15
N PRO A 11 20.90 -1.44 -1.40
CA PRO A 11 19.76 -1.31 -2.31
C PRO A 11 18.94 -2.59 -2.43
N MET A 12 19.62 -3.75 -2.46
CA MET A 12 18.96 -5.06 -2.53
C MET A 12 18.09 -5.33 -1.28
N GLN A 13 18.56 -5.00 -0.08
CA GLN A 13 17.76 -5.17 1.14
C GLN A 13 16.52 -4.27 1.15
N VAL A 14 16.65 -3.04 0.65
CA VAL A 14 15.54 -2.10 0.55
C VAL A 14 14.49 -2.60 -0.44
N VAL A 15 14.91 -3.01 -1.64
CA VAL A 15 14.02 -3.53 -2.68
C VAL A 15 13.32 -4.81 -2.22
N THR A 16 14.05 -5.75 -1.62
CA THR A 16 13.46 -6.99 -1.08
C THR A 16 12.42 -6.70 0.00
N MET A 17 12.68 -5.73 0.88
CA MET A 17 11.71 -5.31 1.89
C MET A 17 10.44 -4.72 1.25
N LEU A 18 10.61 -3.77 0.32
CA LEU A 18 9.49 -3.11 -0.36
C LEU A 18 8.66 -4.13 -1.14
N ASN A 19 9.31 -5.08 -1.81
CA ASN A 19 8.62 -6.10 -2.60
C ASN A 19 7.82 -7.07 -1.71
N ASP A 20 8.37 -7.49 -0.56
CA ASP A 20 7.63 -8.33 0.40
C ASP A 20 6.40 -7.60 0.96
N LEU A 21 6.55 -6.34 1.40
CA LEU A 21 5.41 -5.57 1.91
C LEU A 21 4.38 -5.29 0.81
N GLY A 22 4.83 -4.85 -0.36
CA GLY A 22 3.98 -4.58 -1.51
C GLY A 22 3.17 -5.81 -1.91
N SER A 23 3.81 -6.98 -2.00
CA SER A 23 3.12 -8.23 -2.35
C SER A 23 2.06 -8.62 -1.31
N ARG A 24 2.34 -8.43 -0.01
CA ARG A 24 1.36 -8.70 1.06
C ARG A 24 0.19 -7.71 1.03
N PHE A 25 0.47 -6.45 0.69
CA PHE A 25 -0.57 -5.44 0.53
C PHE A 25 -1.45 -5.74 -0.69
N ASP A 26 -0.86 -6.18 -1.80
CA ASP A 26 -1.60 -6.60 -3.00
C ASP A 26 -2.57 -7.74 -2.68
N VAL A 27 -2.11 -8.77 -1.96
CA VAL A 27 -2.96 -9.88 -1.51
C VAL A 27 -4.10 -9.40 -0.60
N MET A 28 -3.81 -8.49 0.34
CA MET A 28 -4.84 -7.95 1.22
C MET A 28 -5.82 -7.04 0.51
N ALA A 29 -5.37 -6.27 -0.48
CA ALA A 29 -6.22 -5.40 -1.29
C ALA A 29 -7.26 -6.25 -2.03
N MET A 30 -6.81 -7.31 -2.72
CA MET A 30 -7.69 -8.28 -3.38
C MET A 30 -8.69 -8.91 -2.40
N THR A 31 -8.21 -9.35 -1.23
CA THR A 31 -9.07 -9.98 -0.20
C THR A 31 -10.13 -9.02 0.37
N CYS A 32 -9.85 -7.72 0.40
CA CYS A 32 -10.76 -6.70 0.92
C CYS A 32 -11.65 -6.08 -0.17
N GLY A 33 -11.52 -6.50 -1.43
CA GLY A 33 -12.22 -5.84 -2.55
C GLY A 33 -11.78 -4.39 -2.73
N VAL A 34 -10.47 -4.15 -2.58
CA VAL A 34 -9.79 -2.87 -2.77
C VAL A 34 -8.86 -3.01 -3.97
N GLU A 35 -8.92 -2.03 -4.88
CA GLU A 35 -8.08 -1.98 -6.06
C GLU A 35 -6.81 -1.18 -5.79
N LYS A 36 -5.67 -1.72 -6.24
CA LYS A 36 -4.40 -1.00 -6.21
C LYS A 36 -4.33 -0.07 -7.42
N ILE A 37 -4.02 1.20 -7.17
CA ILE A 37 -3.78 2.18 -8.24
C ILE A 37 -2.32 2.20 -8.63
N LYS A 38 -1.43 2.53 -7.68
CA LYS A 38 0.00 2.64 -7.94
C LYS A 38 0.84 2.56 -6.69
N THR A 39 2.13 2.34 -6.88
CA THR A 39 3.16 2.48 -5.85
C THR A 39 4.12 3.59 -6.29
N ILE A 40 4.35 4.58 -5.43
CA ILE A 40 5.30 5.67 -5.67
C ILE A 40 6.31 5.66 -4.52
N GLY A 41 7.51 5.11 -4.78
CA GLY A 41 8.52 4.92 -3.75
C GLY A 41 8.02 3.98 -2.64
N ASP A 42 7.87 4.51 -1.43
CA ASP A 42 7.33 3.81 -0.26
C ASP A 42 5.82 4.01 -0.06
N ALA A 43 5.15 4.79 -0.92
CA ALA A 43 3.72 5.04 -0.85
C ALA A 43 2.93 4.01 -1.66
N PHE A 44 1.88 3.45 -1.05
CA PHE A 44 0.94 2.53 -1.67
C PHE A 44 -0.43 3.20 -1.80
N TRP A 45 -0.95 3.28 -3.03
CA TRP A 45 -2.22 3.94 -3.34
C TRP A 45 -3.26 2.91 -3.73
N ALA A 46 -4.43 2.99 -3.11
CA ALA A 46 -5.51 2.04 -3.31
C ALA A 46 -6.86 2.74 -3.20
N VAL A 47 -7.87 2.17 -3.85
CA VAL A 47 -9.23 2.70 -3.91
C VAL A 47 -10.24 1.56 -3.74
N SER A 48 -11.43 1.88 -3.24
CA SER A 48 -12.56 0.95 -3.24
C SER A 48 -13.75 1.63 -3.91
N GLY A 49 -14.58 0.85 -4.62
CA GLY A 49 -15.70 1.37 -5.43
C GLY A 49 -15.30 1.85 -6.82
N LEU A 50 -14.15 1.43 -7.33
CA LEU A 50 -13.77 1.53 -8.74
C LEU A 50 -13.25 0.17 -9.24
N PRO A 51 -13.43 -0.15 -10.53
CA PRO A 51 -14.21 0.61 -11.53
C PRO A 51 -15.71 0.57 -11.26
N GLU A 52 -16.20 -0.46 -10.55
CA GLU A 52 -17.61 -0.61 -10.20
C GLU A 52 -17.89 -0.07 -8.80
N PRO A 53 -18.89 0.83 -8.64
CA PRO A 53 -19.30 1.32 -7.34
C PRO A 53 -19.80 0.20 -6.43
N VAL A 54 -19.41 0.26 -5.15
CA VAL A 54 -19.91 -0.65 -4.11
C VAL A 54 -20.36 0.17 -2.91
N ILE A 55 -21.47 -0.23 -2.28
CA ILE A 55 -22.09 0.53 -1.17
C ILE A 55 -21.18 0.55 0.06
N ASP A 56 -20.42 -0.51 0.28
CA ASP A 56 -19.52 -0.74 1.41
C ASP A 56 -18.07 -0.29 1.14
N HIS A 57 -17.84 0.60 0.16
CA HIS A 57 -16.49 1.01 -0.26
C HIS A 57 -15.66 1.59 0.91
N ALA A 58 -16.31 2.35 1.79
CA ALA A 58 -15.68 2.96 2.96
C ALA A 58 -15.28 1.89 4.00
N ASP A 59 -16.13 0.89 4.23
CA ASP A 59 -15.83 -0.19 5.16
C ASP A 59 -14.67 -1.04 4.65
N ARG A 60 -14.67 -1.37 3.35
CA ARG A 60 -13.59 -2.13 2.70
C ARG A 60 -12.23 -1.46 2.85
N ILE A 61 -12.15 -0.15 2.59
CA ILE A 61 -10.87 0.57 2.69
C ILE A 61 -10.38 0.67 4.14
N ILE A 62 -11.29 0.80 5.11
CA ILE A 62 -10.94 0.82 6.54
C ILE A 62 -10.48 -0.56 7.02
N VAL A 63 -11.16 -1.64 6.62
CA VAL A 63 -10.74 -3.02 6.92
C VAL A 63 -9.37 -3.32 6.30
N PHE A 64 -9.15 -2.88 5.06
CA PHE A 64 -7.84 -2.98 4.41
C PHE A 64 -6.76 -2.23 5.20
N ALA A 65 -7.02 -0.99 5.62
CA ALA A 65 -6.12 -0.17 6.43
C ALA A 65 -5.73 -0.84 7.77
N ASP A 66 -6.67 -1.45 8.48
CA ASP A 66 -6.39 -2.22 9.70
C ASP A 66 -5.49 -3.44 9.40
N ARG A 67 -5.81 -4.19 8.35
CA ARG A 67 -5.06 -5.40 7.97
C ARG A 67 -3.62 -5.11 7.57
N ILE A 68 -3.37 -4.08 6.76
CA ILE A 68 -2.00 -3.71 6.37
C ILE A 68 -1.19 -3.19 7.58
N THR A 69 -1.85 -2.52 8.53
CA THR A 69 -1.23 -2.09 9.78
C THR A 69 -0.76 -3.31 10.58
N ARG A 70 -1.59 -4.34 10.70
CA ARG A 70 -1.22 -5.60 11.36
C ARG A 70 -0.08 -6.33 10.64
N ILE A 71 -0.06 -6.34 9.31
CA ILE A 71 1.04 -6.91 8.52
C ILE A 71 2.37 -6.24 8.86
N VAL A 72 2.41 -4.91 8.90
CA VAL A 72 3.63 -4.16 9.26
C VAL A 72 4.05 -4.46 10.69
N GLN A 73 3.10 -4.50 11.64
CA GLN A 73 3.39 -4.84 13.04
C GLN A 73 3.96 -6.26 13.19
N GLN A 74 3.36 -7.25 12.51
CA GLN A 74 3.85 -8.63 12.53
C GLN A 74 5.24 -8.75 11.92
N ARG A 75 5.48 -8.07 10.79
CA ARG A 75 6.81 -8.00 10.16
C ARG A 75 7.84 -7.41 11.11
N ASN A 76 7.53 -6.29 11.77
CA ASN A 76 8.42 -5.63 12.72
C ASN A 76 8.79 -6.57 13.88
N ARG A 77 7.84 -7.35 14.39
CA ARG A 77 8.10 -8.37 15.44
C ARG A 77 8.95 -9.53 14.94
N ALA A 78 8.71 -10.00 13.72
CA ALA A 78 9.41 -11.14 13.13
C ALA A 78 10.85 -10.79 12.69
N ASN A 79 11.14 -9.51 12.44
CA ASN A 79 12.44 -9.06 11.92
C ASN A 79 13.00 -7.88 12.74
N PRO A 80 13.30 -8.08 14.04
CA PRO A 80 13.77 -6.99 14.91
C PRO A 80 15.08 -6.37 14.39
N ASP A 81 16.00 -7.20 13.87
CA ASP A 81 17.33 -6.77 13.38
C ASP A 81 17.26 -6.01 12.04
N TRP A 82 16.14 -6.11 11.32
CA TRP A 82 15.92 -5.37 10.08
C TRP A 82 15.34 -3.97 10.31
N GLY A 83 15.54 -3.43 11.51
CA GLY A 83 15.15 -2.06 11.88
C GLY A 83 13.68 -1.97 12.25
N GLY A 84 13.24 -2.83 13.17
CA GLY A 84 11.86 -3.15 13.57
C GLY A 84 10.94 -2.01 14.06
N ASP A 85 11.11 -0.78 13.57
CA ASP A 85 10.21 0.35 13.77
C ASP A 85 9.82 0.97 12.42
N LEU A 86 9.44 0.14 11.45
CA LEU A 86 8.74 0.65 10.27
C LEU A 86 7.39 1.20 10.73
N LYS A 87 7.21 2.51 10.53
CA LYS A 87 5.95 3.22 10.84
C LYS A 87 5.17 3.42 9.56
N LEU A 88 3.95 2.93 9.56
CA LEU A 88 2.99 3.15 8.48
C LEU A 88 2.13 4.37 8.81
N ARG A 89 1.94 5.26 7.84
CA ARG A 89 0.98 6.37 7.91
C ARG A 89 -0.09 6.12 6.86
N ILE A 90 -1.35 6.13 7.27
CA ILE A 90 -2.50 5.89 6.40
C ILE A 90 -3.38 7.13 6.43
N GLY A 91 -3.70 7.66 5.25
CA GLY A 91 -4.74 8.65 5.05
C GLY A 91 -5.87 8.03 4.25
N VAL A 92 -7.12 8.29 4.64
CA VAL A 92 -8.32 7.79 3.95
C VAL A 92 -9.23 8.98 3.70
N HIS A 93 -9.80 9.04 2.51
CA HIS A 93 -10.80 10.02 2.11
C HIS A 93 -11.91 9.32 1.32
N SER A 94 -13.12 9.86 1.40
CA SER A 94 -14.26 9.40 0.62
C SER A 94 -14.94 10.62 -0.02
N GLY A 95 -15.27 10.49 -1.29
CA GLY A 95 -15.89 11.54 -2.08
C GLY A 95 -15.91 11.14 -3.56
N PRO A 96 -16.51 11.98 -4.41
CA PRO A 96 -16.43 11.80 -5.85
C PRO A 96 -14.96 11.92 -6.31
N LEU A 97 -14.54 11.08 -7.25
CA LEU A 97 -13.31 11.27 -8.00
C LEU A 97 -13.56 11.19 -9.50
N CYS A 98 -12.65 11.75 -10.28
CA CYS A 98 -12.53 11.52 -11.71
C CYS A 98 -11.30 10.64 -11.92
N GLY A 99 -11.48 9.47 -12.52
CA GLY A 99 -10.39 8.55 -12.87
C GLY A 99 -10.32 8.37 -14.39
N GLY A 100 -9.11 8.30 -14.92
CA GLY A 100 -8.89 8.12 -16.36
C GLY A 100 -7.55 7.46 -16.65
N VAL A 101 -7.39 6.99 -17.89
CA VAL A 101 -6.11 6.47 -18.38
C VAL A 101 -5.37 7.59 -19.10
N LEU A 102 -4.21 7.96 -18.57
CA LEU A 102 -3.34 8.98 -19.17
C LEU A 102 -2.10 8.34 -19.81
N GLY A 103 -1.74 8.81 -21.00
CA GLY A 103 -0.57 8.34 -21.77
C GLY A 103 -0.90 7.31 -22.85
N THR A 104 -0.03 7.23 -23.87
CA THR A 104 -0.17 6.30 -25.01
C THR A 104 0.84 5.15 -25.00
N GLN A 105 1.90 5.24 -24.18
CA GLN A 105 2.99 4.25 -24.12
C GLN A 105 3.05 3.47 -22.79
N GLN A 106 2.58 4.06 -21.69
CA GLN A 106 2.50 3.41 -20.38
C GLN A 106 1.22 3.90 -19.71
N LEU A 107 0.19 3.04 -19.70
CA LEU A 107 -1.13 3.38 -19.18
C LEU A 107 -1.07 3.36 -17.65
N SER A 108 -1.21 4.53 -17.03
CA SER A 108 -1.39 4.66 -15.59
C SER A 108 -2.79 5.20 -15.30
N TYR A 109 -3.51 4.53 -14.39
CA TYR A 109 -4.72 5.08 -13.79
C TYR A 109 -4.30 6.18 -12.81
N GLU A 110 -4.81 7.39 -13.05
CA GLU A 110 -4.65 8.55 -12.17
C GLU A 110 -5.98 8.96 -11.55
#